data_AF-A0A5Q3L563-F1
#
_entry.id   AF-A0A5Q3L563-F1
#
_cell.length_a   1.000
_cell.length_b   1.000
_cell.length_c   1.000
_cell.angle_alpha   90.00
_cell.angle_beta   90.00
_cell.angle_gamma   90.00
#
_symmetry.space_group_name_H-M   'P 1'
#
loop_
_entity.id
_entity.type
_entity.pdbx_description
1 polymer ?
#
loop_
_entity_poly.entity_id
_entity_poly.type
_entity_poly.pdbx_seq_one_letter_code
_entity_poly.pdbx_strand_id
1 'polypeptide(L)'
;MKRTPWNPEAFEQSDVGFHEFQKLIHDMYLEKDLARGVDGTFMWLMEEIGELAAALRSGTLNECEGEFADVIAWLTTIANVAGVDLAGAMKEKYGSGCPGCQQFVCTCDQAEKP
;
A
#
# COMPACT_ATOMS: atom_id res chain seq x y z
N MET A 1 4.04 21.46 11.07
CA MET A 1 4.93 21.28 9.90
C MET A 1 4.10 21.49 8.63
N LYS A 2 4.38 22.53 7.84
CA LYS A 2 3.63 22.80 6.59
C LYS A 2 4.15 21.83 5.53
N ARG A 3 3.38 20.80 5.20
CA ARG A 3 3.72 19.84 4.13
C ARG A 3 3.63 20.57 2.78
N THR A 4 4.65 20.45 1.96
CA THR A 4 4.71 21.05 0.61
C THR A 4 3.59 20.47 -0.26
N PRO A 5 2.93 21.26 -1.14
CA PRO A 5 1.89 20.74 -2.02
C PRO A 5 2.42 19.67 -2.98
N TRP A 6 1.60 18.67 -3.28
CA TRP A 6 1.87 17.65 -4.31
C TRP A 6 2.19 18.31 -5.65
N ASN A 7 3.38 18.03 -6.22
CA ASN A 7 3.79 18.50 -7.54
C ASN A 7 3.79 17.32 -8.53
N PRO A 8 2.84 17.26 -9.48
CA PRO A 8 2.72 16.15 -10.43
C PRO A 8 3.81 16.14 -11.51
N GLU A 9 4.61 17.21 -11.66
CA GLU A 9 5.65 17.32 -12.70
C GLU A 9 7.01 16.71 -12.26
N ALA A 10 7.12 16.18 -11.04
CA ALA A 10 8.37 15.67 -10.48
C ALA A 10 8.69 14.19 -10.80
N PHE A 11 7.83 13.48 -11.54
CA PHE A 11 7.96 12.05 -11.81
C PHE A 11 8.62 11.78 -13.17
N GLU A 12 9.95 11.92 -13.23
CA GLU A 12 10.75 11.59 -14.42
C GLU A 12 11.43 10.21 -14.34
N GLN A 13 11.17 9.43 -13.28
CA GLN A 13 11.58 8.02 -13.19
C GLN A 13 10.46 7.11 -13.69
N SER A 14 10.82 5.99 -14.32
CA SER A 14 9.85 4.96 -14.70
C SER A 14 9.08 4.51 -13.47
N ASP A 15 7.78 4.80 -13.43
CA ASP A 15 6.90 4.41 -12.34
C ASP A 15 6.95 2.89 -12.13
N VAL A 16 6.94 2.46 -10.87
CA VAL A 16 6.81 1.04 -10.53
C VAL A 16 5.33 0.68 -10.54
N GLY A 17 4.90 -0.20 -11.46
CA GLY A 17 3.53 -0.70 -11.48
C GLY A 17 3.27 -1.66 -10.31
N PHE A 18 2.04 -1.66 -9.77
CA PHE A 18 1.69 -2.57 -8.66
C PHE A 18 1.91 -4.05 -8.98
N HIS A 19 1.69 -4.47 -10.23
CA HIS A 19 1.94 -5.85 -10.64
C HIS A 19 3.44 -6.19 -10.60
N GLU A 20 4.28 -5.26 -11.05
CA GLU A 20 5.74 -5.41 -11.04
C GLU A 20 6.28 -5.40 -9.62
N PHE A 21 5.77 -4.50 -8.77
CA PHE A 21 6.11 -4.47 -7.35
C PHE A 21 5.71 -5.75 -6.62
N GLN A 22 4.49 -6.25 -6.85
CA GLN A 22 4.03 -7.49 -6.25
C GLN A 22 4.89 -8.68 -6.64
N LYS A 23 5.26 -8.77 -7.93
CA LYS A 23 6.19 -9.77 -8.43
C LYS A 23 7.57 -9.63 -7.81
N LEU A 24 8.10 -8.42 -7.68
CA LEU A 24 9.40 -8.16 -7.09
C LEU A 24 9.46 -8.68 -5.64
N ILE A 25 8.47 -8.34 -4.80
CA ILE A 25 8.37 -8.82 -3.42
C ILE A 25 8.24 -10.35 -3.37
N HIS A 26 7.41 -10.92 -4.24
CA HIS A 26 7.26 -12.37 -4.36
C HIS A 26 8.61 -13.05 -4.66
N ASP A 27 9.31 -12.59 -5.69
CA ASP A 27 10.58 -13.17 -6.13
C ASP A 27 11.67 -13.08 -5.06
N MET A 28 11.67 -12.01 -4.25
CA MET A 28 12.65 -11.85 -3.17
C MET A 28 12.36 -12.74 -1.96
N TYR A 29 11.09 -12.91 -1.58
CA TYR A 29 10.77 -13.30 -0.21
C TYR A 29 9.77 -14.46 -0.05
N LEU A 30 9.08 -14.90 -1.10
CA LEU A 30 7.93 -15.81 -0.97
C LEU A 30 8.20 -17.06 -0.12
N GLU A 31 9.33 -17.75 -0.33
CA GLU A 31 9.59 -19.03 0.35
C GLU A 31 9.57 -18.90 1.89
N LYS A 32 10.25 -17.88 2.43
CA LYS A 32 10.25 -17.61 3.88
C LYS A 32 8.91 -17.07 4.37
N ASP A 33 8.18 -16.35 3.52
CA ASP A 33 6.89 -15.76 3.88
C ASP A 33 5.81 -16.83 3.97
N LEU A 34 5.82 -17.80 3.04
CA LEU A 34 4.95 -18.99 3.08
C LEU A 34 5.22 -19.84 4.33
N ALA A 35 6.49 -20.01 4.71
CA ALA A 35 6.86 -20.75 5.92
C ALA A 35 6.35 -20.08 7.20
N ARG A 36 6.29 -18.74 7.21
CA ARG A 36 5.74 -17.94 8.32
C ARG A 36 4.20 -17.90 8.33
N GLY A 37 3.58 -18.06 7.17
CA GLY A 37 2.12 -18.08 7.02
C GLY A 37 1.46 -16.72 7.19
N VAL A 38 0.14 -16.70 6.99
CA VAL A 38 -0.67 -15.46 7.01
C VAL A 38 -0.61 -14.78 8.38
N ASP A 39 -0.81 -15.52 9.47
CA ASP A 39 -0.87 -14.95 10.82
C ASP A 39 0.45 -14.27 11.21
N GLY A 40 1.58 -14.95 10.99
CA GLY A 40 2.90 -14.39 11.27
C GLY A 40 3.22 -13.21 10.36
N THR A 41 2.75 -13.23 9.11
CA THR A 41 2.95 -12.11 8.17
C THR A 41 2.10 -10.90 8.53
N PHE A 42 0.88 -11.13 9.02
CA PHE A 42 0.01 -10.07 9.52
C PHE A 42 0.63 -9.34 10.71
N MET A 43 1.29 -10.07 11.61
CA MET A 43 1.97 -9.45 12.75
C MET A 43 3.10 -8.50 12.31
N TRP A 44 3.89 -8.87 11.30
CA TRP A 44 4.89 -7.96 10.71
C TRP A 44 4.25 -6.73 10.07
N LEU A 45 3.18 -6.90 9.28
CA LEU A 45 2.46 -5.75 8.73
C LEU A 45 1.96 -4.79 9.84
N MET A 46 1.49 -5.32 10.96
CA MET A 46 1.04 -4.49 12.08
C MET A 46 2.20 -3.77 12.79
N GLU A 47 3.40 -4.35 12.80
CA GLU A 47 4.62 -3.70 13.30
C GLU A 47 4.95 -2.46 12.45
N GLU A 48 5.00 -2.59 11.13
CA GLU A 48 5.26 -1.48 10.21
C GLU A 48 4.20 -0.37 10.30
N ILE A 49 2.93 -0.74 10.49
CA ILE A 49 1.87 0.25 10.74
C ILE A 49 2.14 1.03 12.04
N GLY A 50 2.69 0.36 13.05
CA GLY A 50 3.12 0.98 14.30
C GLY A 50 4.30 1.93 14.11
N GLU A 51 5.31 1.52 13.34
CA GLU A 51 6.48 2.34 13.00
C GLU A 51 6.07 3.57 12.18
N LEU A 52 5.22 3.39 11.16
CA LEU A 52 4.60 4.49 10.42
C LEU A 52 3.84 5.45 11.34
N ALA A 53 3.08 4.95 12.31
CA ALA A 53 2.37 5.80 13.26
C ALA A 53 3.33 6.61 14.16
N ALA A 54 4.48 6.06 14.51
CA ALA A 54 5.53 6.77 15.25
C ALA A 54 6.20 7.84 14.37
N ALA A 55 6.58 7.50 13.14
CA ALA A 55 7.18 8.42 12.18
C ALA A 55 6.24 9.60 11.86
N LEU A 56 4.94 9.34 11.66
CA LEU A 56 3.95 10.41 11.42
C LEU A 56 3.79 11.38 12.59
N ARG A 57 4.02 10.91 13.83
CA ARG A 57 3.85 11.72 15.05
C ARG A 57 5.04 12.61 15.32
N SER A 58 6.25 12.09 15.13
CA SER A 58 7.48 12.74 15.59
C SER A 58 8.70 12.56 14.68
N GLY A 59 8.56 11.83 13.59
CA GLY A 59 9.63 11.58 12.63
C GLY A 59 9.82 12.70 11.62
N THR A 60 10.91 12.57 10.89
CA THR A 60 11.27 13.33 9.71
C THR A 60 10.49 12.84 8.49
N LEU A 61 10.53 13.62 7.41
CA LEU A 61 9.93 13.21 6.14
C LEU A 61 10.58 11.93 5.59
N ASN A 62 11.91 11.81 5.69
CA ASN A 62 12.65 10.64 5.22
C ASN A 62 12.29 9.37 6.00
N GLU A 63 12.08 9.46 7.32
CA GLU A 63 11.57 8.33 8.12
C GLU A 63 10.16 7.96 7.64
N CYS A 64 9.26 8.94 7.48
CA CYS A 64 7.91 8.65 6.94
C CYS A 64 7.96 7.97 5.58
N GLU A 65 8.83 8.41 4.66
CA GLU A 65 8.99 7.81 3.34
C GLU A 65 9.40 6.33 3.42
N GLY A 66 10.32 5.99 4.32
CA GLY A 66 10.69 4.61 4.62
C GLY A 66 9.51 3.79 5.13
N GLU A 67 8.85 4.26 6.20
CA GLU A 67 7.74 3.51 6.80
C GLU A 67 6.53 3.33 5.86
N PHE A 68 6.26 4.31 4.98
CA PHE A 68 5.23 4.14 3.95
C PHE A 68 5.62 3.04 2.95
N ALA A 69 6.89 2.96 2.56
CA ALA A 69 7.38 1.91 1.68
C ALA A 69 7.30 0.54 2.36
N ASP A 70 7.65 0.44 3.63
CA ASP A 70 7.62 -0.82 4.38
C ASP A 70 6.19 -1.33 4.60
N VAL A 71 5.23 -0.46 4.94
CA VAL A 71 3.81 -0.83 5.01
C VAL A 71 3.31 -1.40 3.67
N ILE A 72 3.70 -0.79 2.54
CA ILE A 72 3.31 -1.27 1.21
C ILE A 72 3.99 -2.62 0.91
N ALA A 73 5.28 -2.77 1.20
CA ALA A 73 6.02 -4.02 1.01
C ALA A 73 5.40 -5.17 1.82
N TRP A 74 5.03 -4.92 3.08
CA TRP A 74 4.43 -5.92 3.95
C TRP A 74 2.97 -6.24 3.61
N LEU A 75 2.20 -5.26 3.15
CA LEU A 75 0.87 -5.50 2.57
C LEU A 75 0.95 -6.38 1.32
N THR A 76 1.92 -6.10 0.45
CA THR A 76 2.20 -6.93 -0.73
C THR A 76 2.67 -8.32 -0.33
N THR A 77 3.48 -8.43 0.72
CA THR A 77 3.96 -9.72 1.23
C THR A 77 2.80 -10.60 1.70
N ILE A 78 1.88 -10.08 2.52
CA ILE A 78 0.73 -10.87 2.97
C ILE A 78 -0.24 -11.21 1.82
N ALA A 79 -0.37 -10.33 0.82
CA ALA A 79 -1.16 -10.63 -0.38
C ALA A 79 -0.59 -11.82 -1.17
N ASN A 80 0.74 -11.89 -1.32
CA ASN A 80 1.41 -13.03 -1.94
C ASN A 80 1.17 -14.34 -1.17
N VAL A 81 1.30 -14.30 0.17
CA VAL A 81 1.02 -15.47 1.03
C VAL A 81 -0.44 -15.90 0.96
N ALA A 82 -1.37 -14.95 0.85
CA ALA A 82 -2.81 -15.21 0.73
C ALA A 82 -3.28 -15.57 -0.69
N GLY A 83 -2.40 -15.52 -1.70
CA GLY A 83 -2.76 -15.77 -3.10
C GLY A 83 -3.65 -14.70 -3.72
N VAL A 84 -3.53 -13.45 -3.28
CA VAL A 84 -4.32 -12.30 -3.76
C VAL A 84 -3.56 -11.52 -4.83
N ASP A 85 -4.16 -11.33 -6.00
CA ASP A 85 -3.69 -10.38 -7.02
C ASP A 85 -4.11 -8.96 -6.64
N LEU A 86 -3.16 -8.14 -6.15
CA LEU A 86 -3.45 -6.78 -5.71
C LEU A 86 -3.87 -5.88 -6.86
N ALA A 87 -3.14 -5.93 -7.99
CA ALA A 87 -3.43 -5.09 -9.14
C ALA A 87 -4.82 -5.41 -9.71
N GLY A 88 -5.16 -6.70 -9.81
CA GLY A 88 -6.49 -7.17 -10.16
C GLY A 88 -7.56 -6.67 -9.20
N ALA A 89 -7.37 -6.88 -7.89
CA ALA A 89 -8.32 -6.47 -6.86
C ALA A 89 -8.58 -4.95 -6.84
N MET A 90 -7.52 -4.14 -7.01
CA MET A 90 -7.65 -2.69 -7.10
C MET A 90 -8.39 -2.26 -8.36
N LYS A 91 -8.08 -2.87 -9.52
CA LYS A 91 -8.77 -2.58 -10.78
C LYS A 91 -10.25 -2.93 -10.70
N GLU A 92 -10.59 -4.07 -10.12
CA GLU A 92 -11.98 -4.49 -9.96
C GLU A 92 -12.75 -3.54 -9.03
N LYS A 93 -12.13 -3.14 -7.91
CA LYS A 93 -12.81 -2.34 -6.89
C LYS A 93 -12.88 -0.84 -7.21
N TYR A 94 -11.85 -0.28 -7.84
CA TYR A 94 -11.69 1.17 -8.01
C TYR A 94 -11.42 1.59 -9.47
N GLY A 95 -11.25 0.65 -10.40
CA GLY A 95 -10.84 0.95 -11.78
C GLY A 95 -11.92 1.63 -12.64
N SER A 96 -13.18 1.66 -12.20
CA SER A 96 -14.30 2.27 -12.91
C SER A 96 -14.96 3.44 -12.17
N GLY A 97 -14.38 3.91 -11.06
CA GLY A 97 -14.95 4.95 -10.21
C GLY A 97 -15.23 4.47 -8.78
N CYS A 98 -15.95 5.29 -8.01
CA CYS A 98 -16.29 5.00 -6.62
C CYS A 98 -17.15 3.73 -6.51
N PRO A 99 -16.79 2.73 -5.69
CA PRO A 99 -17.59 1.52 -5.53
C PRO A 99 -18.95 1.79 -4.85
N GLY A 100 -19.05 2.83 -4.02
CA GLY A 100 -20.32 3.30 -3.44
C GLY A 100 -21.27 3.94 -4.46
N CYS A 101 -20.94 5.12 -4.98
CA CYS A 101 -21.86 5.89 -5.85
C CYS A 101 -21.70 5.64 -7.36
N GLN A 102 -20.75 4.81 -7.78
CA GLN A 102 -20.46 4.45 -9.18
C GLN A 102 -20.07 5.62 -10.10
N GLN A 103 -19.86 6.81 -9.53
CA GLN A 103 -19.36 7.96 -10.25
C GLN A 103 -17.83 7.90 -10.34
N PHE A 104 -17.28 8.37 -11.46
CA PHE A 104 -15.82 8.47 -11.63
C PHE A 104 -15.20 9.39 -10.57
N VAL A 105 -15.86 10.51 -10.26
CA VAL A 105 -15.55 11.36 -9.11
C VAL A 105 -16.58 11.10 -8.02
N CYS A 106 -16.13 10.64 -6.86
CA CYS A 106 -17.01 10.28 -5.75
C CYS A 106 -17.89 11.45 -5.27
N THR A 107 -19.16 11.18 -5.00
CA THR A 107 -20.14 12.11 -4.42
C THR A 107 -20.85 11.54 -3.18
N CYS A 108 -20.33 10.45 -2.61
CA CYS A 108 -20.82 9.89 -1.34
C CYS A 108 -20.69 10.93 -0.23
N ASP A 109 -21.55 10.83 0.78
CA ASP A 109 -21.40 11.65 1.99
C ASP A 109 -20.08 11.29 2.70
N GLN A 110 -19.42 12.26 3.34
CA GLN A 110 -18.15 12.05 4.03
C GLN A 110 -18.26 11.06 5.20
N ALA A 111 -19.46 10.86 5.73
CA ALA A 111 -19.72 9.88 6.77
C ALA A 111 -19.76 8.43 6.25
N GLU A 112 -19.88 8.22 4.93
CA GLU A 112 -19.93 6.89 4.32
C GLU A 112 -18.52 6.43 3.92
N LYS A 113 -18.23 5.14 4.15
CA LYS A 113 -17.03 4.51 3.60
C LYS A 113 -17.20 4.43 2.07
N PRO A 114 -16.21 4.86 1.27
CA PRO A 114 -16.25 4.71 -0.19
C PRO A 114 -16.42 3.26 -0.66
#